data_AF-A0A7V9UFN3-F1
#
_entry.id   AF-A0A7V9UFN3-F1
#
_cell.length_a   1.000
_cell.length_b   1.000
_cell.length_c   1.000
_cell.angle_alpha   90.00
_cell.angle_beta   90.00
_cell.angle_gamma   90.00
#
_symmetry.space_group_name_H-M   'P 1'
#
loop_
_entity.id
_entity.type
_entity.pdbx_description
1 polymer ?
#
loop_
_entity_poly.entity_id
_entity_poly.type
_entity_poly.pdbx_seq_one_letter_code
_entity_poly.pdbx_strand_id
1 'polypeptide(L)'
;MRERPTDEEQQKLSVQRKKKNHNQKNLIIGEVETRQIVYLSKTVEGKKPDKKLADEEAIEYPAGTVMQQDTGFQGYAPEGVTIKQPKKKPRGAELTKEEKEANRELSRVRVVIEHLISGAKRMRIVKEELRLKVEEISDDLMEIACGTPNFRNLLRKPFFKELLLQEFYSA
;
A
#
# COMPACT_ATOMS: atom_id res chain seq x y z
N MET A 1 24.09 23.15 1.55
CA MET A 1 23.51 24.25 2.37
C MET A 1 22.97 25.32 1.43
N ARG A 2 22.01 26.14 1.86
CA ARG A 2 21.58 27.37 1.17
C ARG A 2 21.30 28.42 2.24
N GLU A 3 21.70 29.66 1.98
CA GLU A 3 21.46 30.78 2.90
C GLU A 3 19.97 31.12 3.01
N ARG A 4 19.62 31.83 4.08
CA ARG A 4 18.24 32.08 4.50
C ARG A 4 17.83 33.50 4.08
N PRO A 5 16.77 33.69 3.26
CA PRO A 5 16.30 35.03 2.90
C PRO A 5 15.84 35.83 4.12
N THR A 6 16.12 37.14 4.10
CA THR A 6 15.88 38.08 5.22
C THR A 6 14.46 38.66 5.24
N ASP A 7 13.77 38.65 4.11
CA ASP A 7 12.40 39.17 3.95
C ASP A 7 11.37 38.27 4.67
N GLU A 8 10.55 38.84 5.54
CA GLU A 8 9.54 38.11 6.33
C GLU A 8 8.39 37.53 5.50
N GLU A 9 7.96 38.20 4.43
CA GLU A 9 6.92 37.71 3.52
C GLU A 9 7.45 36.49 2.76
N GLN A 10 8.70 36.60 2.26
CA GLN A 10 9.39 35.46 1.64
C GLN A 10 9.78 34.37 2.64
N GLN A 11 10.00 34.68 3.92
CA GLN A 11 10.11 33.66 4.96
C GLN A 11 8.77 32.99 5.23
N LYS A 12 7.64 33.70 5.31
CA LYS A 12 6.31 33.09 5.47
C LYS A 12 5.97 32.21 4.26
N LEU A 13 6.20 32.67 3.03
CA LEU A 13 6.03 31.89 1.80
C LEU A 13 6.99 30.69 1.73
N SER A 14 8.26 30.84 2.10
CA SER A 14 9.22 29.73 2.08
C SER A 14 9.05 28.75 3.25
N VAL A 15 8.49 29.17 4.40
CA VAL A 15 8.11 28.32 5.52
C VAL A 15 6.81 27.56 5.20
N GLN A 16 5.82 28.20 4.56
CA GLN A 16 4.64 27.51 4.04
C GLN A 16 5.01 26.51 2.94
N ARG A 17 5.92 26.87 2.01
CA ARG A 17 6.48 25.94 1.01
C ARG A 17 7.34 24.83 1.65
N LYS A 18 8.02 25.08 2.77
CA LYS A 18 8.79 24.08 3.54
C LYS A 18 7.95 23.12 4.39
N LYS A 19 6.63 23.26 4.44
CA LYS A 19 5.76 22.43 5.30
C LYS A 19 4.56 21.79 4.60
N LYS A 20 4.69 21.55 3.29
CA LYS A 20 3.80 20.66 2.53
C LYS A 20 4.61 19.73 1.65
N ASN A 21 5.11 18.64 2.25
CA ASN A 21 5.34 17.43 1.44
C ASN A 21 3.98 17.08 0.85
N HIS A 22 3.85 17.15 -0.47
CA HIS A 22 2.71 16.57 -1.18
C HIS A 22 2.87 15.06 -1.10
N ASN A 23 2.52 14.51 0.07
CA ASN A 23 2.60 13.09 0.33
C ASN A 23 1.59 12.43 -0.62
N GLN A 24 2.07 11.86 -1.71
CA GLN A 24 1.24 11.09 -2.63
C GLN A 24 0.86 9.76 -1.98
N LYS A 25 -0.20 9.13 -2.49
CA LYS A 25 -0.60 7.78 -2.05
C LYS A 25 -1.19 6.97 -3.20
N ASN A 26 -1.21 5.66 -3.00
CA ASN A 26 -1.85 4.68 -3.85
C ASN A 26 -2.69 3.76 -2.96
N LEU A 27 -3.77 3.23 -3.50
CA LEU A 27 -4.46 2.07 -2.96
C LEU A 27 -3.70 0.81 -3.39
N ILE A 28 -3.52 -0.13 -2.47
CA ILE A 28 -2.82 -1.40 -2.71
C ILE A 28 -3.70 -2.53 -2.21
N ILE A 29 -3.91 -3.56 -3.03
CA ILE A 29 -4.46 -4.84 -2.58
C ILE A 29 -3.31 -5.85 -2.61
N GLY A 30 -3.07 -6.50 -1.47
CA GLY A 30 -2.13 -7.61 -1.36
C GLY A 30 -2.88 -8.92 -1.14
N GLU A 31 -2.54 -9.93 -1.93
CA GLU A 31 -3.00 -11.30 -1.72
C GLU A 31 -2.00 -12.00 -0.77
N VAL A 32 -2.55 -12.73 0.20
CA VAL A 32 -1.88 -13.20 1.42
C VAL A 32 -1.17 -14.54 1.21
N GLU A 33 -1.74 -15.45 0.43
CA GLU A 33 -1.23 -16.80 0.19
C GLU A 33 -0.01 -16.78 -0.75
N THR A 34 -0.18 -16.12 -1.90
CA THR A 34 0.86 -15.88 -2.90
C THR A 34 1.91 -14.89 -2.42
N ARG A 35 1.55 -14.01 -1.48
CA ARG A 35 2.35 -12.87 -0.99
C ARG A 35 2.73 -11.94 -2.13
N GLN A 36 1.72 -11.46 -2.85
CA GLN A 36 1.89 -10.55 -3.98
C GLN A 36 0.99 -9.32 -3.83
N ILE A 37 1.47 -8.16 -4.26
CA ILE A 37 0.63 -6.99 -4.54
C ILE A 37 -0.09 -7.30 -5.85
N VAL A 38 -1.42 -7.48 -5.78
CA VAL A 38 -2.26 -7.88 -6.93
C VAL A 38 -2.97 -6.70 -7.58
N TYR A 39 -3.01 -5.54 -6.90
CA TYR A 39 -3.55 -4.30 -7.44
C TYR A 39 -2.82 -3.09 -6.85
N LEU A 40 -2.62 -2.08 -7.69
CA LEU A 40 -2.05 -0.77 -7.36
C LEU A 40 -2.88 0.30 -8.10
N SER A 41 -3.45 1.26 -7.38
CA SER A 41 -4.12 2.39 -8.03
C SER A 41 -3.11 3.41 -8.56
N LYS A 42 -3.59 4.29 -9.45
CA LYS A 42 -2.88 5.53 -9.80
C LYS A 42 -2.49 6.33 -8.56
N THR A 43 -1.41 7.09 -8.70
CA THR A 43 -0.86 7.95 -7.65
C THR A 43 -1.73 9.21 -7.49
N VAL A 44 -2.31 9.38 -6.31
CA VAL A 44 -3.22 10.50 -5.99
C VAL A 44 -2.67 11.37 -4.86
N GLU A 45 -3.22 12.58 -4.69
CA GLU A 45 -2.91 13.39 -3.51
C GLU A 45 -3.27 12.65 -2.21
N GLY A 46 -2.35 12.65 -1.23
CA GLY A 46 -2.54 11.99 0.07
C GLY A 46 -3.78 12.43 0.85
N LYS A 47 -4.37 13.59 0.52
CA LYS A 47 -5.59 14.11 1.15
C LYS A 47 -6.88 13.29 0.87
N LYS A 48 -6.92 12.38 -0.14
CA LYS A 48 -8.13 12.07 -0.98
C LYS A 48 -9.53 11.91 -0.31
N PRO A 49 -9.83 11.24 0.84
CA PRO A 49 -9.08 10.29 1.68
C PRO A 49 -9.15 8.82 1.16
N ASP A 50 -9.03 7.79 2.01
CA ASP A 50 -8.81 6.38 1.56
C ASP A 50 -10.07 5.65 1.10
N LYS A 51 -11.16 5.66 1.89
CA LYS A 51 -12.46 5.10 1.48
C LYS A 51 -12.94 5.70 0.14
N LYS A 52 -12.85 7.02 -0.01
CA LYS A 52 -13.23 7.74 -1.24
C LYS A 52 -12.37 7.34 -2.45
N LEU A 53 -11.07 7.06 -2.23
CA LEU A 53 -10.22 6.50 -3.28
C LEU A 53 -10.73 5.11 -3.69
N ALA A 54 -10.98 4.21 -2.74
CA ALA A 54 -11.49 2.86 -3.04
C ALA A 54 -12.88 2.84 -3.70
N ASP A 55 -13.76 3.78 -3.32
CA ASP A 55 -15.06 4.00 -4.00
C ASP A 55 -14.86 4.47 -5.46
N GLU A 56 -13.89 5.37 -5.72
CA GLU A 56 -13.62 5.96 -7.03
C GLU A 56 -12.84 5.04 -8.00
N GLU A 57 -12.00 4.13 -7.49
CA GLU A 57 -11.29 3.15 -8.33
C GLU A 57 -12.21 2.06 -8.90
N ALA A 58 -13.46 1.95 -8.42
CA ALA A 58 -14.49 1.03 -8.92
C ALA A 58 -14.01 -0.43 -9.10
N ILE A 59 -13.23 -0.93 -8.14
CA ILE A 59 -12.54 -2.23 -8.24
C ILE A 59 -13.56 -3.38 -8.22
N GLU A 60 -13.51 -4.23 -9.24
CA GLU A 60 -14.23 -5.50 -9.30
C GLU A 60 -13.47 -6.59 -8.53
N TYR A 61 -14.20 -7.43 -7.80
CA TYR A 61 -13.65 -8.51 -6.98
C TYR A 61 -14.23 -9.85 -7.41
N PRO A 62 -13.43 -10.94 -7.44
CA PRO A 62 -13.96 -12.29 -7.65
C PRO A 62 -15.02 -12.65 -6.60
N ALA A 63 -16.09 -13.34 -7.03
CA ALA A 63 -17.16 -13.76 -6.14
C ALA A 63 -16.63 -14.61 -4.97
N GLY A 64 -17.07 -14.29 -3.75
CA GLY A 64 -16.61 -14.99 -2.53
C GLY A 64 -15.29 -14.47 -1.96
N THR A 65 -14.72 -13.38 -2.49
CA THR A 65 -13.54 -12.72 -1.92
C THR A 65 -13.76 -12.39 -0.44
N VAL A 66 -12.79 -12.77 0.40
CA VAL A 66 -12.74 -12.37 1.82
C VAL A 66 -11.69 -11.28 1.97
N MET A 67 -12.12 -10.03 2.11
CA MET A 67 -11.22 -8.88 2.18
C MET A 67 -11.02 -8.41 3.63
N GLN A 68 -9.75 -8.29 4.04
CA GLN A 68 -9.40 -7.59 5.26
C GLN A 68 -9.05 -6.13 4.95
N GLN A 69 -9.68 -5.18 5.65
CA GLN A 69 -9.43 -3.75 5.45
C GLN A 69 -9.07 -3.01 6.75
N ASP A 70 -8.30 -1.93 6.64
CA ASP A 70 -8.03 -1.03 7.77
C ASP A 70 -9.24 -0.09 8.00
N THR A 71 -9.28 0.50 9.18
CA THR A 71 -10.27 1.46 9.66
C THR A 71 -10.43 2.70 8.76
N GLY A 72 -9.43 3.07 7.96
CA GLY A 72 -9.53 4.12 6.93
C GLY A 72 -10.49 3.79 5.78
N PHE A 73 -10.85 2.52 5.62
CA PHE A 73 -11.84 2.00 4.67
C PHE A 73 -13.18 1.68 5.33
N GLN A 74 -13.43 2.13 6.56
CA GLN A 74 -14.70 1.86 7.25
C GLN A 74 -15.88 2.42 6.42
N GLY A 75 -16.81 1.52 6.03
CA GLY A 75 -17.93 1.84 5.14
C GLY A 75 -17.66 1.56 3.65
N TYR A 76 -16.46 1.10 3.27
CA TYR A 76 -16.23 0.44 1.98
C TYR A 76 -16.78 -0.99 2.06
N ALA A 77 -17.61 -1.36 1.08
CA ALA A 77 -18.34 -2.64 1.02
C ALA A 77 -18.69 -2.97 -0.45
N PRO A 78 -17.72 -3.40 -1.27
CA PRO A 78 -17.98 -3.86 -2.63
C PRO A 78 -18.89 -5.10 -2.67
N GLU A 79 -19.68 -5.24 -3.73
CA GLU A 79 -20.64 -6.33 -3.90
C GLU A 79 -19.92 -7.70 -4.00
N GLY A 80 -20.53 -8.74 -3.44
CA GLY A 80 -19.97 -10.11 -3.45
C GLY A 80 -18.75 -10.34 -2.53
N VAL A 81 -18.30 -9.33 -1.78
CA VAL A 81 -17.11 -9.40 -0.91
C VAL A 81 -17.47 -9.49 0.57
N THR A 82 -16.89 -10.45 1.27
CA THR A 82 -17.01 -10.58 2.74
C THR A 82 -15.92 -9.76 3.43
N ILE A 83 -16.32 -8.67 4.10
CA ILE A 83 -15.40 -7.79 4.84
C ILE A 83 -15.05 -8.38 6.22
N LYS A 84 -13.76 -8.53 6.51
CA LYS A 84 -13.21 -8.79 7.85
C LYS A 84 -12.49 -7.55 8.38
N GLN A 85 -12.87 -7.09 9.57
CA GLN A 85 -12.19 -5.99 10.27
C GLN A 85 -11.93 -6.38 11.73
N PRO A 86 -10.78 -5.98 12.31
CA PRO A 86 -10.52 -6.21 13.73
C PRO A 86 -11.57 -5.51 14.62
N LYS A 87 -12.12 -6.22 15.60
CA LYS A 87 -13.07 -5.64 16.55
C LYS A 87 -12.35 -4.67 17.48
N LYS A 88 -12.71 -3.38 17.41
CA LYS A 88 -12.24 -2.35 18.35
C LYS A 88 -12.74 -2.67 19.76
N LYS A 89 -11.89 -2.47 20.77
CA LYS A 89 -12.27 -2.60 22.19
C LYS A 89 -13.41 -1.61 22.51
N PRO A 90 -14.55 -2.06 23.08
CA PRO A 90 -15.63 -1.18 23.50
C PRO A 90 -15.20 -0.25 24.64
N ARG A 91 -15.81 0.95 24.74
CA ARG A 91 -15.49 1.92 25.79
C ARG A 91 -15.96 1.36 27.14
N GLY A 92 -15.02 1.17 28.08
CA GLY A 92 -15.30 0.69 29.43
C GLY A 92 -15.47 -0.82 29.59
N ALA A 93 -15.25 -1.62 28.54
CA ALA A 93 -15.32 -3.07 28.61
C ALA A 93 -14.14 -3.74 27.88
N GLU A 94 -13.83 -4.99 28.21
CA GLU A 94 -12.79 -5.78 27.57
C GLU A 94 -13.30 -6.53 26.34
N LEU A 95 -12.39 -6.84 25.41
CA LEU A 95 -12.66 -7.85 24.38
C LEU A 95 -12.70 -9.25 25.01
N THR A 96 -13.63 -10.09 24.54
CA THR A 96 -13.73 -11.50 24.94
C THR A 96 -12.49 -12.30 24.48
N LYS A 97 -12.35 -13.55 24.95
CA LYS A 97 -11.25 -14.42 24.51
C LYS A 97 -11.33 -14.70 23.00
N GLU A 98 -12.52 -15.03 22.51
CA GLU A 98 -12.81 -15.28 21.09
C GLU A 98 -12.51 -14.06 20.22
N GLU A 99 -12.91 -12.86 20.66
CA GLU A 99 -12.63 -11.62 19.94
C GLU A 99 -11.13 -11.29 19.87
N LYS A 100 -10.39 -11.59 20.95
CA LYS A 100 -8.92 -11.46 20.99
C LYS A 100 -8.25 -12.47 20.05
N GLU A 101 -8.78 -13.68 19.94
CA GLU A 101 -8.28 -14.72 19.03
C GLU A 101 -8.55 -14.36 17.56
N ALA A 102 -9.77 -13.97 17.20
CA ALA A 102 -10.10 -13.47 15.86
C ALA A 102 -9.25 -12.25 15.48
N ASN A 103 -9.06 -11.28 16.39
CA ASN A 103 -8.16 -10.15 16.17
C ASN A 103 -6.69 -10.59 16.01
N ARG A 104 -6.25 -11.67 16.66
CA ARG A 104 -4.89 -12.22 16.51
C ARG A 104 -4.69 -12.84 15.13
N GLU A 105 -5.69 -13.51 14.57
CA GLU A 105 -5.66 -14.01 13.19
C GLU A 105 -5.58 -12.88 12.17
N LEU A 106 -6.44 -11.88 12.29
CA LEU A 106 -6.40 -10.69 11.43
C LEU A 106 -5.06 -9.92 11.56
N SER A 107 -4.46 -9.94 12.75
CA SER A 107 -3.12 -9.38 12.97
C SER A 107 -2.02 -10.17 12.26
N ARG A 108 -2.09 -11.51 12.24
CA ARG A 108 -1.15 -12.36 11.48
C ARG A 108 -1.23 -12.08 9.97
N VAL A 109 -2.45 -11.92 9.44
CA VAL A 109 -2.68 -11.54 8.03
C VAL A 109 -2.10 -10.16 7.73
N ARG A 110 -2.36 -9.17 8.60
CA ARG A 110 -1.82 -7.80 8.48
C ARG A 110 -0.29 -7.78 8.38
N VAL A 111 0.41 -8.60 9.17
CA VAL A 111 1.87 -8.73 9.10
C VAL A 111 2.36 -9.16 7.71
N VAL A 112 1.62 -9.97 6.96
CA VAL A 112 1.98 -10.32 5.58
C VAL A 112 1.88 -9.08 4.67
N ILE A 113 0.79 -8.32 4.75
CA ILE A 113 0.58 -7.10 3.97
C ILE A 113 1.64 -6.03 4.30
N GLU A 114 1.98 -5.85 5.58
CA GLU A 114 3.05 -4.94 6.00
C GLU A 114 4.42 -5.35 5.43
N HIS A 115 4.70 -6.65 5.29
CA HIS A 115 5.92 -7.12 4.61
C HIS A 115 5.92 -6.86 3.09
N LEU A 116 4.76 -6.83 2.43
CA LEU A 116 4.64 -6.46 1.01
C LEU A 116 4.89 -4.96 0.81
N ILE A 117 4.22 -4.12 1.60
CA ILE A 117 4.38 -2.65 1.57
C ILE A 117 5.81 -2.25 1.96
N SER A 118 6.38 -2.86 3.00
CA SER A 118 7.80 -2.72 3.37
C SER A 118 8.71 -3.23 2.26
N GLY A 119 8.28 -4.24 1.52
CA GLY A 119 8.95 -4.79 0.35
C GLY A 119 9.14 -3.77 -0.76
N ALA A 120 8.08 -3.07 -1.13
CA ALA A 120 8.13 -1.98 -2.11
C ALA A 120 8.94 -0.79 -1.59
N LYS A 121 8.71 -0.37 -0.34
CA LYS A 121 9.42 0.73 0.33
C LYS A 121 10.91 0.45 0.65
N ARG A 122 11.46 -0.71 0.24
CA ARG A 122 12.93 -0.91 0.19
C ARG A 122 13.57 -0.02 -0.89
N MET A 123 12.87 0.22 -1.99
CA MET A 123 13.30 1.20 -2.98
C MET A 123 13.11 2.60 -2.39
N ARG A 124 14.22 3.22 -1.92
CA ARG A 124 14.17 4.53 -1.25
C ARG A 124 13.51 5.61 -2.09
N ILE A 125 13.55 5.47 -3.43
CA ILE A 125 12.94 6.40 -4.38
C ILE A 125 11.41 6.53 -4.25
N VAL A 126 10.69 5.51 -3.75
CA VAL A 126 9.23 5.57 -3.46
C VAL A 126 8.91 5.83 -1.97
N LYS A 127 9.95 6.03 -1.15
CA LYS A 127 9.84 6.29 0.30
C LYS A 127 10.26 7.73 0.66
N GLU A 128 11.20 8.28 -0.08
CA GLU A 128 11.82 9.58 0.18
C GLU A 128 11.33 10.63 -0.82
N GLU A 129 11.76 11.88 -0.62
CA GLU A 129 11.41 12.98 -1.51
C GLU A 129 11.94 12.71 -2.93
N LEU A 130 11.04 12.42 -3.87
CA LEU A 130 11.36 12.27 -5.28
C LEU A 130 11.78 13.63 -5.85
N ARG A 131 13.05 13.73 -6.26
CA ARG A 131 13.65 14.98 -6.80
C ARG A 131 13.66 15.04 -8.33
N LEU A 132 13.25 13.95 -8.99
CA LEU A 132 13.07 13.91 -10.43
C LEU A 132 11.84 14.76 -10.79
N LYS A 133 11.99 15.57 -11.83
CA LYS A 133 10.93 16.46 -12.36
C LYS A 133 10.50 15.99 -13.73
N VAL A 134 10.12 14.72 -13.81
CA VAL A 134 9.53 14.11 -14.99
C VAL A 134 8.07 13.85 -14.64
N GLU A 135 7.15 14.15 -15.54
CA GLU A 135 5.73 13.86 -15.35
C GLU A 135 5.50 12.34 -15.37
N GLU A 136 4.47 11.87 -14.66
CA GLU A 136 4.03 10.46 -14.55
C GLU A 136 5.03 9.45 -13.96
N ILE A 137 6.33 9.75 -13.90
CA ILE A 137 7.40 8.87 -13.39
C ILE A 137 7.17 8.33 -11.97
N SER A 138 6.32 8.99 -11.17
CA SER A 138 5.97 8.49 -9.84
C SER A 138 5.13 7.21 -9.89
N ASP A 139 4.26 7.07 -10.90
CA ASP A 139 3.46 5.86 -11.11
C ASP A 139 4.36 4.71 -11.58
N ASP A 140 5.20 4.92 -12.60
CA ASP A 140 6.19 3.93 -13.07
C ASP A 140 7.09 3.42 -11.93
N LEU A 141 7.63 4.33 -11.12
CA LEU A 141 8.49 4.00 -10.00
C LEU A 141 7.75 3.21 -8.92
N MET A 142 6.47 3.51 -8.70
CA MET A 142 5.63 2.78 -7.74
C MET A 142 5.25 1.39 -8.26
N GLU A 143 4.98 1.25 -9.57
CA GLU A 143 4.74 -0.04 -10.22
C GLU A 143 5.99 -0.92 -10.13
N ILE A 144 7.16 -0.42 -10.54
CA ILE A 144 8.45 -1.14 -10.42
C ILE A 144 8.72 -1.53 -8.96
N ALA A 145 8.43 -0.64 -8.00
CA ALA A 145 8.59 -0.92 -6.58
C ALA A 145 7.63 -2.00 -6.07
N CYS A 146 6.42 -2.12 -6.61
CA CYS A 146 5.46 -3.18 -6.26
C CYS A 146 5.78 -4.51 -7.00
N GLY A 147 6.24 -4.44 -8.25
CA GLY A 147 6.65 -5.58 -9.05
C GLY A 147 7.90 -6.28 -8.53
N THR A 148 8.88 -5.52 -8.03
CA THR A 148 10.15 -6.05 -7.49
C THR A 148 9.98 -7.10 -6.37
N PRO A 149 9.22 -6.86 -5.27
CA PRO A 149 8.96 -7.87 -4.26
C PRO A 149 8.09 -9.02 -4.79
N ASN A 150 7.16 -8.77 -5.72
CA ASN A 150 6.34 -9.81 -6.36
C ASN A 150 7.22 -10.81 -7.13
N PHE A 151 8.06 -10.32 -8.06
CA PHE A 151 8.98 -11.13 -8.84
C PHE A 151 9.94 -11.93 -7.95
N ARG A 152 10.51 -11.29 -6.93
CA ARG A 152 11.38 -11.96 -5.94
C ARG A 152 10.65 -13.04 -5.13
N ASN A 153 9.35 -12.88 -4.86
CA ASN A 153 8.55 -13.89 -4.15
C ASN A 153 8.15 -15.03 -5.10
N LEU A 154 7.91 -14.75 -6.38
CA LEU A 154 7.67 -15.75 -7.43
C LEU A 154 8.89 -16.67 -7.62
N LEU A 155 10.10 -16.09 -7.77
CA LEU A 155 11.36 -16.84 -7.93
C LEU A 155 11.75 -17.73 -6.73
N ARG A 156 11.07 -17.58 -5.59
CA ARG A 156 11.26 -18.45 -4.41
C ARG A 156 10.36 -19.68 -4.41
N LYS A 157 9.34 -19.73 -5.27
CA LYS A 157 8.52 -20.92 -5.48
C LYS A 157 9.32 -21.88 -6.39
N PRO A 158 9.64 -23.13 -5.96
CA PRO A 158 10.52 -24.03 -6.72
C PRO A 158 10.09 -24.22 -8.18
N PHE A 159 8.79 -24.48 -8.39
CA PHE A 159 8.17 -24.66 -9.70
C PHE A 159 8.47 -23.55 -10.71
N PHE A 160 8.31 -22.27 -10.32
CA PHE A 160 8.57 -21.14 -11.23
C PHE A 160 10.05 -20.92 -11.48
N LYS A 161 10.91 -21.26 -10.51
CA LYS A 161 12.36 -21.20 -10.69
C LYS A 161 12.84 -22.24 -11.73
N GLU A 162 12.28 -23.44 -11.70
CA GLU A 162 12.58 -24.50 -12.68
C GLU A 162 12.05 -24.15 -14.08
N LEU A 163 10.81 -23.66 -14.19
CA LEU A 163 10.22 -23.27 -15.47
C LEU A 163 10.99 -22.13 -16.16
N LEU A 164 11.36 -21.06 -15.43
CA LEU A 164 12.15 -19.97 -15.99
C LEU A 164 13.57 -20.42 -16.37
N LEU A 165 14.19 -21.32 -15.59
CA LEU A 165 15.48 -21.89 -15.98
C LEU A 165 15.38 -22.73 -17.26
N GLN A 166 14.26 -23.42 -17.50
CA GLN A 166 14.04 -24.12 -18.77
C GLN A 166 13.86 -23.14 -19.93
N GLU A 167 13.08 -22.06 -19.77
CA GLU A 167 12.91 -21.05 -20.82
C GLU A 167 14.21 -20.32 -21.18
N PHE A 168 15.00 -19.89 -20.18
CA PHE A 168 16.25 -19.15 -20.40
C PHE A 168 17.45 -20.00 -20.87
N TYR A 169 17.43 -21.32 -20.71
CA TYR A 169 18.48 -22.23 -21.20
C TYR A 169 18.05 -23.02 -22.46
N SER A 170 16.85 -22.76 -22.99
CA SER A 170 16.36 -23.33 -24.27
C SER A 170 16.33 -22.31 -25.42
N ALA A 171 16.95 -21.14 -25.22
CA ALA A 171 17.06 -20.02 -26.17
C ALA A 171 18.53 -19.66 -26.41
#